data_AF-A0A6L9PSF3-F1
#
_entry.id   AF-A0A6L9PSF3-F1
#
_cell.length_a   1.000
_cell.length_b   1.000
_cell.length_c   1.000
_cell.angle_alpha   90.00
_cell.angle_beta   90.00
_cell.angle_gamma   90.00
#
_symmetry.space_group_name_H-M   'P 1'
#
loop_
_entity.id
_entity.type
_entity.pdbx_description
1 polymer ?
#
loop_
_entity_poly.entity_id
_entity_poly.type
_entity_poly.pdbx_seq_one_letter_code
_entity_poly.pdbx_strand_id
1 'polypeptide(L)' 'MEPITSIDRYEPDYAHSCEVCGSTPVVSGVKDGKTVYVATMCGPCLWNEPGAADPMTWNQAAGA' A
#
# COMPACT_ATOMS: atom_id res chain seq x y z
N MET A 1 -2.83 -19.73 9.17
CA MET A 1 -2.47 -18.47 8.47
C MET A 1 -2.21 -17.45 9.54
N GLU A 2 -0.98 -17.00 9.67
CA GLU A 2 -0.72 -15.76 10.41
C GLU A 2 -1.49 -14.65 9.68
N PRO A 3 -2.31 -13.87 10.39
CA PRO A 3 -3.07 -12.81 9.74
C PRO A 3 -2.10 -11.80 9.10
N ILE A 4 -2.49 -11.23 7.96
CA ILE A 4 -1.78 -10.11 7.28
C ILE A 4 -1.63 -8.88 8.22
N THR A 5 -2.16 -8.94 9.45
CA THR A 5 -2.14 -7.94 10.52
C THR A 5 -0.76 -7.60 11.11
N SER A 6 0.34 -8.01 10.49
CA SER A 6 1.68 -7.51 10.87
C SER A 6 2.36 -6.88 9.66
N ILE A 7 1.75 -5.85 9.08
CA ILE A 7 2.46 -4.92 8.20
C ILE A 7 2.97 -3.79 9.11
N ASP A 8 4.27 -3.55 9.12
CA ASP A 8 4.88 -2.44 9.86
C ASP A 8 4.73 -1.13 9.08
N ARG A 9 4.87 -1.20 7.75
CA ARG A 9 4.70 -0.07 6.85
C ARG A 9 4.29 -0.49 5.45
N TYR A 10 3.67 0.43 4.73
CA TYR A 10 3.38 0.32 3.31
C TYR A 10 4.46 1.04 2.49
N GLU A 11 4.89 0.42 1.40
CA GLU A 11 5.86 0.97 0.45
C GLU A 11 5.29 1.00 -0.97
N PRO A 12 5.61 2.03 -1.77
CA PRO A 12 5.19 2.10 -3.16
C PRO A 12 5.99 1.13 -4.03
N ASP A 13 5.28 0.31 -4.78
CA ASP A 13 5.85 -0.52 -5.84
C ASP A 13 5.51 0.06 -7.21
N TYR A 14 6.52 0.63 -7.86
CA TYR A 14 6.43 1.24 -9.19
C TYR A 14 6.66 0.25 -10.33
N ALA A 15 7.01 -1.01 -10.04
CA ALA A 15 7.20 -2.04 -11.05
C ALA A 15 5.86 -2.61 -11.56
N HIS A 16 4.78 -2.43 -10.79
CA HIS A 16 3.46 -2.95 -11.10
C HIS A 16 2.42 -1.82 -11.20
N SER A 17 1.38 -2.06 -11.98
CA SER A 17 0.25 -1.16 -12.19
C SER A 17 -1.01 -1.67 -11.50
N CYS A 18 -1.83 -0.74 -10.99
CA CYS A 18 -3.12 -1.05 -10.38
C CYS A 18 -4.04 -1.78 -11.36
N GLU A 19 -4.58 -2.94 -10.95
CA GLU A 19 -5.50 -3.72 -11.77
C GLU A 19 -6.85 -3.03 -12.03
N VAL A 20 -7.20 -2.05 -11.19
CA VAL A 20 -8.49 -1.35 -11.25
C VAL A 20 -8.42 -0.11 -12.15
N CYS A 21 -7.43 0.76 -11.95
CA CYS A 21 -7.35 2.06 -12.62
C CYS A 21 -6.09 2.24 -13.49
N GLY A 22 -5.20 1.25 -13.53
CA GLY A 22 -3.94 1.29 -14.29
C GLY A 22 -2.86 2.23 -13.73
N SER A 23 -3.13 2.93 -12.63
CA SER A 23 -2.17 3.86 -12.03
C SER A 23 -1.04 3.15 -11.29
N THR A 24 0.09 3.85 -11.13
CA THR A 24 1.25 3.44 -10.34
C THR A 24 1.52 4.48 -9.26
N PRO A 25 2.06 4.13 -8.08
CA PRO A 25 2.50 2.79 -7.66
C PRO A 25 1.38 1.94 -7.04
N VAL A 26 1.56 0.61 -6.99
CA VAL A 26 0.76 -0.28 -6.16
C VAL A 26 1.32 -0.36 -4.73
N VAL A 27 0.52 -0.86 -3.79
CA VAL A 27 0.88 -0.94 -2.37
C VAL A 27 1.61 -2.23 -2.05
N SER A 28 2.79 -2.16 -1.44
CA SER A 28 3.47 -3.31 -0.84
C SER A 28 3.50 -3.18 0.68
N GLY A 29 3.18 -4.25 1.40
CA GLY A 29 3.31 -4.31 2.86
C GLY A 29 4.65 -4.90 3.28
N VAL A 30 5.36 -4.21 4.17
CA VAL A 30 6.67 -4.60 4.67
C VAL A 30 6.59 -4.92 6.16
N LYS A 31 7.25 -6.00 6.57
CA LYS A 31 7.46 -6.40 7.96
C LYS A 31 8.92 -6.78 8.17
N ASP A 32 9.56 -6.30 9.23
CA ASP A 32 10.97 -6.59 9.56
C ASP A 32 11.92 -6.34 8.35
N GLY A 33 11.63 -5.30 7.56
CA GLY A 33 12.39 -4.93 6.36
C GLY A 33 12.20 -5.86 5.15
N LYS A 34 11.24 -6.80 5.19
CA LYS A 34 10.90 -7.70 4.09
C LYS A 34 9.50 -7.43 3.58
N THR A 35 9.32 -7.44 2.26
CA THR A 35 7.99 -7.42 1.65
C THR A 35 7.25 -8.71 2.00
N VAL A 36 6.16 -8.59 2.75
CA VAL A 36 5.29 -9.70 3.17
C VAL A 36 3.96 -9.69 2.43
N TYR A 37 3.63 -8.58 1.78
CA TYR A 37 2.40 -8.41 1.01
C TYR A 37 2.69 -7.55 -0.22
N VAL A 38 2.17 -7.94 -1.38
CA VAL A 38 2.18 -7.13 -2.61
C VAL A 38 0.72 -7.03 -3.07
N ALA A 39 0.16 -5.83 -3.04
CA ALA A 39 -1.17 -5.58 -3.56
C ALA A 39 -1.13 -5.49 -5.07
N THR A 40 -2.24 -5.85 -5.70
CA THR A 40 -2.54 -5.58 -7.11
C THR A 40 -3.13 -4.18 -7.33
N MET A 41 -3.31 -3.39 -6.26
CA MET A 41 -4.01 -2.11 -6.26
C MET A 41 -3.13 -0.96 -5.74
N CYS A 42 -3.32 0.23 -6.31
CA CYS A 42 -2.77 1.48 -5.77
C CYS A 42 -3.51 1.94 -4.52
N GLY A 43 -2.91 2.87 -3.76
CA GLY A 43 -3.46 3.37 -2.50
C GLY A 43 -4.94 3.77 -2.57
N PRO A 44 -5.38 4.62 -3.53
CA PRO A 44 -6.78 5.01 -3.62
C PRO A 44 -7.74 3.85 -3.86
N CYS A 45 -7.35 2.87 -4.69
CA CYS A 45 -8.18 1.71 -4.98
C CYS A 45 -8.21 0.71 -3.81
N LEU A 46 -7.10 0.56 -3.10
CA LEU A 46 -6.98 -0.36 -1.96
C LEU A 46 -7.77 0.14 -0.75
N TRP A 47 -7.67 1.44 -0.42
CA TRP A 47 -8.27 2.02 0.79
C TRP A 47 -9.55 2.81 0.53
N ASN A 48 -9.96 2.96 -0.74
CA ASN A 48 -11.07 3.83 -1.15
C ASN A 48 -10.90 5.27 -0.63
N GLU A 49 -9.65 5.74 -0.55
CA GLU A 49 -9.27 7.03 0.00
C GLU A 49 -8.51 7.83 -1.07
N PRO A 50 -9.14 8.83 -1.72
CA PRO A 50 -8.50 9.60 -2.79
C PRO A 50 -7.19 10.27 -2.35
N GLY A 51 -7.08 10.67 -1.07
CA GLY A 51 -5.87 11.24 -0.50
C GLY A 51 -4.68 10.28 -0.44
N ALA A 52 -4.90 8.98 -0.59
CA ALA A 52 -3.85 7.97 -0.67
C ALA A 52 -3.18 7.88 -2.05
N ALA A 53 -3.43 8.81 -2.96
CA ALA A 53 -2.71 8.87 -4.23
C ALA A 53 -1.21 9.19 -4.05
N ASP A 54 -0.85 9.86 -2.96
CA ASP A 54 0.54 10.16 -2.59
C ASP A 54 1.09 9.08 -1.62
N PRO A 55 2.09 8.28 -2.01
CA PRO A 55 2.71 7.29 -1.14
C PRO A 55 3.30 7.83 0.16
N MET A 56 3.63 9.13 0.21
CA MET A 56 4.13 9.77 1.42
C MET A 56 3.10 9.85 2.54
N THR A 57 1.82 9.63 2.24
CA THR A 57 0.72 9.67 3.22
C THR A 57 0.38 8.31 3.81
N TRP A 58 0.80 7.19 3.20
CA TRP A 58 0.31 5.84 3.54
C TRP A 58 0.67 5.35 4.95
N ASN A 59 1.74 5.89 5.52
CA ASN A 59 2.21 5.55 6.86
C ASN A 59 2.03 6.69 7.86
N GLN A 60 1.42 7.80 7.44
CA GLN A 60 1.03 8.83 8.37
C GLN A 60 -0.12 8.26 9.17
N ALA A 61 0.08 8.11 10.49
CA ALA A 61 -1.03 7.78 11.38
C ALA A 61 -2.17 8.76 11.08
N ALA A 62 -3.40 8.25 10.92
CA ALA A 62 -4.59 9.10 10.96
C ALA A 62 -4.48 9.89 12.27
N GLY A 63 -4.08 11.16 12.17
CA GLY A 63 -3.75 11.96 13.33
C GLY A 63 -5.01 12.19 14.15
N ALA A 64 -5.00 11.68 15.38
CA ALA A 64 -5.87 12.00 16.52
C ALA A 64 -7.39 11.84 16.34
#